data_AF-J9E3V5-F1
#
_entry.id   AF-J9E3V5-F1
#
_cell.length_a   1.000
_cell.length_b   1.000
_cell.length_c   1.000
_cell.angle_alpha   90.00
_cell.angle_beta   90.00
_cell.angle_gamma   90.00
#
_symmetry.space_group_name_H-M   'P 1'
#
loop_
_entity.id
_entity.type
_entity.pdbx_description
1 polymer ?
#
loop_
_entity_poly.entity_id
_entity_poly.type
_entity_poly.pdbx_seq_one_letter_code
_entity_poly.pdbx_strand_id
1 'polypeptide(L)'
;IIQRRQSKVVFYHNDLLIHNIIHDNKTDSISFIDYEYADYNYQDFDIANHFCEYAGVEDFNYSRCPDKEYKREWITKYLIYYLERKPTKDEVDNLLDGNNIFEAAAHFFWTLWALVQSQISTIDFDYLE
;
A
#
# COMPACT_ATOMS: atom_id res chain seq x y z
N ILE A 1 -0.65 2.70 19.80
CA ILE A 1 -1.70 2.60 18.76
C ILE A 1 -1.63 1.24 18.07
N ILE A 2 -0.49 0.87 17.48
CA ILE A 2 -0.27 -0.44 16.83
C ILE A 2 -0.49 -1.64 17.78
N GLN A 3 0.03 -1.60 19.01
CA GLN A 3 -0.17 -2.68 20.01
C GLN A 3 -1.63 -2.94 20.42
N ARG A 4 -2.56 -2.02 20.10
CA ARG A 4 -4.01 -2.19 20.39
C ARG A 4 -4.78 -2.77 19.20
N ARG A 5 -4.12 -2.96 18.06
CA ARG A 5 -4.73 -3.45 16.81
C ARG A 5 -4.38 -4.92 16.62
N GLN A 6 -5.26 -5.66 15.95
CA GLN A 6 -5.00 -7.05 15.57
C GLN A 6 -4.27 -7.14 14.22
N SER A 7 -3.28 -6.26 14.03
CA SER A 7 -2.46 -6.19 12.82
C SER A 7 -1.51 -7.38 12.76
N LYS A 8 -1.58 -8.17 11.68
CA LYS A 8 -0.70 -9.31 11.47
C LYS A 8 0.62 -8.85 10.84
N VAL A 9 1.71 -9.47 11.26
CA VAL A 9 3.01 -9.36 10.59
C VAL A 9 3.10 -10.49 9.57
N VAL A 10 3.29 -10.16 8.29
CA VAL A 10 3.55 -11.14 7.22
C VAL A 10 4.54 -10.56 6.21
N PHE A 11 4.94 -11.36 5.22
CA PHE A 11 5.83 -10.91 4.14
C PHE A 11 5.10 -9.96 3.20
N TYR A 12 5.71 -8.80 2.94
CA TYR A 12 5.14 -7.72 2.15
C TYR A 12 6.10 -7.19 1.10
N HIS A 13 5.53 -6.55 0.08
CA HIS A 13 6.30 -5.90 -0.97
C HIS A 13 6.82 -4.53 -0.51
N ASN A 14 6.02 -3.82 0.30
CA ASN A 14 6.25 -2.47 0.82
C ASN A 14 6.30 -1.35 -0.25
N ASP A 15 6.10 -1.67 -1.52
CA ASP A 15 6.24 -0.73 -2.65
C ASP A 15 5.28 -1.02 -3.82
N LEU A 16 4.01 -1.26 -3.51
CA LEU A 16 2.98 -1.62 -4.50
C LEU A 16 2.41 -0.42 -5.27
N LEU A 17 3.28 0.36 -5.91
CA LEU A 17 2.89 1.36 -6.90
C LEU A 17 2.55 0.72 -8.24
N ILE A 18 1.79 1.44 -9.09
CA ILE A 18 1.18 0.85 -10.30
C ILE A 18 2.21 0.24 -11.27
N HIS A 19 3.41 0.80 -11.36
CA HIS A 19 4.49 0.31 -12.21
C HIS A 19 5.06 -1.05 -11.76
N ASN A 20 4.85 -1.42 -10.49
CA ASN A 20 5.26 -2.72 -9.94
C ASN A 20 4.17 -3.79 -10.10
N ILE A 21 3.04 -3.46 -10.74
CA ILE A 21 1.92 -4.38 -11.02
C ILE A 21 1.81 -4.61 -12.53
N ILE A 22 2.18 -5.81 -12.97
CA ILE A 22 2.20 -6.19 -14.39
C ILE A 22 0.95 -7.00 -14.73
N HIS A 23 0.18 -6.50 -15.70
CA HIS A 23 -0.93 -7.24 -16.29
C HIS A 23 -0.51 -7.85 -17.62
N ASP A 24 -0.51 -9.18 -17.70
CA ASP A 24 -0.35 -9.90 -18.96
C ASP A 24 -1.72 -10.07 -19.64
N ASN A 25 -1.97 -9.22 -20.65
CA ASN A 25 -3.20 -9.25 -21.46
C ASN A 25 -3.44 -10.59 -22.19
N LYS A 26 -2.41 -11.43 -22.39
CA LYS A 26 -2.57 -12.72 -23.09
C LYS A 26 -3.12 -13.79 -22.17
N THR A 27 -2.65 -13.81 -20.91
CA THR A 27 -3.07 -14.80 -19.91
C THR A 27 -4.12 -14.26 -18.93
N ASP A 28 -4.42 -12.97 -19.02
CA ASP A 28 -5.21 -12.21 -18.05
C ASP A 28 -4.72 -12.40 -16.60
N SER A 29 -3.40 -12.36 -16.43
CA SER A 29 -2.74 -12.61 -15.14
C SER A 29 -2.09 -11.34 -14.61
N ILE A 30 -2.08 -11.20 -13.28
CA ILE A 30 -1.39 -10.12 -12.58
C ILE A 30 -0.15 -10.70 -11.90
N SER A 31 0.99 -10.03 -12.07
CA SER A 31 2.25 -10.35 -11.40
C SER A 31 2.82 -9.10 -10.75
N PHE A 32 3.45 -9.26 -9.59
CA PHE A 32 4.20 -8.18 -8.94
C PHE A 32 5.70 -8.34 -9.19
N ILE A 33 6.41 -7.23 -9.33
CA ILE A 33 7.86 -7.17 -9.59
C ILE A 33 8.52 -6.14 -8.69
N ASP A 34 9.85 -6.15 -8.63
CA ASP A 34 10.66 -5.17 -7.90
C ASP A 34 10.52 -5.21 -6.37
N TYR A 35 10.91 -6.34 -5.78
CA TYR A 35 10.83 -6.62 -4.35
C TYR A 35 11.99 -6.00 -3.54
N GLU A 36 12.57 -4.88 -3.96
CA GLU A 36 13.76 -4.32 -3.31
C GLU A 36 13.50 -3.85 -1.86
N TYR A 37 12.26 -3.44 -1.56
CA TYR A 37 11.81 -3.07 -0.21
C TYR A 37 11.09 -4.21 0.52
N ALA A 38 11.03 -5.42 -0.05
CA ALA A 38 10.21 -6.48 0.50
C ALA A 38 10.76 -7.04 1.81
N ASP A 39 9.91 -7.09 2.84
CA ASP A 39 10.27 -7.60 4.17
C ASP A 39 9.00 -7.99 4.96
N TYR A 40 9.18 -8.58 6.14
CA TYR A 40 8.11 -8.78 7.11
C TYR A 40 7.67 -7.44 7.70
N ASN A 41 6.39 -7.09 7.50
CA ASN A 41 5.82 -5.85 7.99
C ASN A 41 4.35 -6.06 8.44
N TYR A 42 3.73 -5.02 9.00
CA TYR A 42 2.30 -5.05 9.30
C TYR A 42 1.47 -5.00 8.03
N GLN A 43 0.46 -5.85 7.97
CA GLN A 43 -0.48 -5.90 6.83
C GLN A 43 -1.13 -4.59 6.46
N ASP A 44 -1.38 -3.78 7.49
CA ASP A 44 -1.97 -2.49 7.36
C ASP A 44 -1.09 -1.53 6.55
N PHE A 45 0.24 -1.65 6.64
CA PHE A 45 1.17 -0.77 5.94
C PHE A 45 1.11 -0.97 4.43
N ASP A 46 1.26 -2.20 3.94
CA ASP A 46 1.31 -2.44 2.49
C ASP A 46 -0.03 -2.11 1.81
N ILE A 47 -1.15 -2.38 2.49
CA ILE A 47 -2.49 -2.01 2.02
C ILE A 47 -2.66 -0.48 1.99
N ALA A 48 -2.25 0.21 3.06
CA ALA A 48 -2.34 1.67 3.12
C ALA A 48 -1.43 2.34 2.09
N ASN A 49 -0.19 1.85 1.96
CA ASN A 49 0.77 2.33 0.96
C ASN A 49 0.18 2.19 -0.44
N HIS A 50 -0.35 1.02 -0.79
CA HIS A 50 -0.99 0.80 -2.08
C HIS A 50 -2.15 1.78 -2.35
N PHE A 51 -2.93 2.17 -1.33
CA PHE A 51 -3.98 3.19 -1.51
C PHE A 51 -3.42 4.61 -1.67
N CYS A 52 -2.31 4.95 -1.02
CA CYS A 52 -1.60 6.22 -1.26
C CYS A 52 -1.14 6.32 -2.72
N GLU A 53 -0.65 5.22 -3.30
CA GLU A 53 -0.15 5.17 -4.68
C GLU A 53 -1.22 5.45 -5.75
N TYR A 54 -2.51 5.39 -5.41
CA TYR A 54 -3.58 5.80 -6.33
C TYR A 54 -3.48 7.28 -6.72
N ALA A 55 -2.83 8.12 -5.89
CA ALA A 55 -2.56 9.51 -6.24
C ALA A 55 -1.68 9.62 -7.50
N GLY A 56 -0.81 8.64 -7.76
CA GLY A 56 0.17 8.67 -8.84
C GLY A 56 1.39 9.52 -8.51
N VAL A 57 2.49 9.28 -9.23
CA VAL A 57 3.77 9.98 -9.03
C VAL A 57 3.92 11.14 -10.02
N GLU A 58 3.81 10.89 -11.33
CA GLU A 58 3.99 11.93 -12.36
C GLU A 58 2.77 12.83 -12.56
N ASP A 59 1.55 12.27 -12.52
CA ASP A 59 0.29 12.99 -12.65
C ASP A 59 -0.47 12.93 -11.33
N PHE A 60 0.13 13.56 -10.31
CA PHE A 60 -0.30 13.49 -8.93
C PHE A 60 -1.71 14.07 -8.70
N ASN A 61 -2.61 13.26 -8.16
CA ASN A 61 -3.98 13.66 -7.87
C ASN A 61 -4.64 12.85 -6.74
N TYR A 62 -4.73 13.44 -5.55
CA TYR A 62 -5.42 12.85 -4.38
C TYR A 62 -6.90 12.50 -4.62
N SER A 63 -7.57 13.09 -5.62
CA SER A 63 -8.97 12.72 -5.93
C SER A 63 -9.11 11.30 -6.45
N ARG A 64 -8.00 10.65 -6.83
CA ARG A 64 -7.94 9.25 -7.26
C ARG A 64 -7.84 8.27 -6.09
N CYS A 65 -7.38 8.74 -4.92
CA CYS A 65 -7.28 7.89 -3.74
C CYS A 65 -8.66 7.33 -3.36
N PRO A 66 -8.73 6.04 -3.00
CA PRO A 66 -10.01 5.39 -2.78
C PRO A 66 -10.72 5.96 -1.55
N ASP A 67 -12.04 6.11 -1.66
CA ASP A 67 -12.87 6.49 -0.52
C ASP A 67 -13.05 5.33 0.47
N LYS A 68 -13.74 5.61 1.58
CA LYS A 68 -13.95 4.62 2.64
C LYS A 68 -14.77 3.41 2.16
N GLU A 69 -15.67 3.58 1.20
CA GLU A 69 -16.52 2.50 0.68
C GLU A 69 -15.69 1.57 -0.20
N TYR A 70 -14.91 2.12 -1.14
CA TYR A 70 -14.00 1.37 -1.98
C TYR A 70 -12.95 0.63 -1.14
N LYS A 71 -12.31 1.30 -0.18
CA LYS A 71 -11.33 0.67 0.73
C LYS A 71 -11.94 -0.52 1.46
N ARG A 72 -13.19 -0.39 1.94
CA ARG A 72 -13.90 -1.49 2.60
C ARG A 72 -14.12 -2.67 1.66
N GLU A 73 -14.55 -2.43 0.43
CA GLU A 73 -14.75 -3.49 -0.55
C GLU A 73 -13.42 -4.20 -0.90
N TRP A 74 -12.37 -3.42 -1.13
CA TRP A 74 -11.03 -3.93 -1.43
C TRP A 74 -10.51 -4.81 -0.28
N ILE A 75 -10.55 -4.29 0.95
CA ILE A 75 -10.12 -5.02 2.16
C ILE A 75 -10.94 -6.30 2.34
N THR A 76 -12.24 -6.25 2.06
CA THR A 76 -13.10 -7.44 2.14
C THR A 76 -12.66 -8.51 1.14
N LYS A 77 -12.37 -8.14 -0.12
CA LYS A 77 -11.87 -9.07 -1.14
C LYS A 77 -10.50 -9.65 -0.76
N TYR A 78 -9.58 -8.79 -0.29
CA TYR A 78 -8.28 -9.21 0.21
C TYR A 78 -8.41 -10.26 1.33
N LEU A 79 -9.23 -9.97 2.36
CA LEU A 79 -9.42 -10.88 3.48
C LEU A 79 -10.13 -12.17 3.07
N ILE A 80 -11.06 -12.16 2.10
CA ILE A 80 -11.67 -13.37 1.58
C ILE A 80 -10.61 -14.31 1.01
N TYR A 81 -9.70 -13.77 0.20
CA TYR A 81 -8.62 -14.54 -0.41
C TYR A 81 -7.61 -15.00 0.65
N TYR A 82 -7.15 -14.09 1.51
CA TYR A 82 -6.11 -14.35 2.50
C TYR A 82 -6.55 -15.32 3.61
N LEU A 83 -7.82 -15.25 4.04
CA LEU A 83 -8.36 -16.13 5.11
C LEU A 83 -9.00 -17.40 4.56
N GLU A 84 -9.19 -17.51 3.24
CA GLU A 84 -9.94 -18.59 2.58
C GLU A 84 -11.37 -18.76 3.12
N ARG A 85 -11.96 -17.68 3.66
CA ARG A 85 -13.32 -17.62 4.18
C ARG A 85 -13.86 -16.20 4.15
N LYS A 86 -15.17 -16.07 4.35
CA LYS A 86 -15.78 -14.75 4.57
C LYS A 86 -15.20 -14.11 5.87
N PRO A 87 -14.67 -12.89 5.83
CA PRO A 87 -14.25 -12.18 7.02
C PRO A 87 -15.45 -11.73 7.85
N THR A 88 -15.25 -11.60 9.15
CA THR A 88 -16.19 -10.95 10.06
C THR A 88 -16.16 -9.43 9.85
N LYS A 89 -17.21 -8.75 10.31
CA LYS A 89 -17.26 -7.28 10.28
C LYS A 89 -16.07 -6.69 11.04
N ASP A 90 -15.74 -7.25 12.20
CA ASP A 90 -14.66 -6.75 13.06
C ASP A 90 -13.28 -6.91 12.40
N GLU A 91 -13.05 -7.96 11.61
CA GLU A 91 -11.78 -8.14 10.87
C GLU A 91 -11.60 -7.07 9.78
N VAL A 92 -12.69 -6.75 9.06
CA VAL A 92 -12.69 -5.68 8.05
C VAL A 92 -12.55 -4.32 8.70
N ASP A 93 -13.33 -4.05 9.75
CA ASP A 93 -13.33 -2.78 10.48
C ASP A 93 -11.97 -2.54 11.15
N ASN A 94 -11.35 -3.58 11.72
CA ASN A 94 -10.01 -3.48 12.27
C ASN A 94 -9.06 -2.90 11.22
N LEU A 95 -8.92 -3.53 10.04
CA LEU A 95 -8.03 -3.03 8.98
C LEU A 95 -8.42 -1.62 8.48
N LEU A 96 -9.70 -1.39 8.21
CA LEU A 96 -10.17 -0.12 7.69
C LEU A 96 -9.89 1.05 8.64
N ASP A 97 -10.11 0.87 9.94
CA ASP A 97 -9.89 1.91 10.95
C ASP A 97 -8.40 2.23 11.17
N GLY A 98 -7.51 1.32 10.77
CA GLY A 98 -6.06 1.57 10.82
C GLY A 98 -5.52 2.27 9.59
N ASN A 99 -6.27 2.28 8.50
CA ASN A 99 -5.75 2.68 7.22
C ASN A 99 -5.16 4.11 7.29
N ASN A 100 -5.89 5.07 7.88
CA ASN A 100 -5.41 6.45 8.02
C ASN A 100 -4.07 6.60 8.75
N ILE A 101 -3.80 5.80 9.80
CA ILE A 101 -2.52 5.91 10.54
C ILE A 101 -1.37 5.32 9.74
N PHE A 102 -1.64 4.27 8.96
CA PHE A 102 -0.63 3.64 8.11
C PHE A 102 -0.41 4.40 6.81
N GLU A 103 -1.41 5.11 6.28
CA GLU A 103 -1.24 6.08 5.18
C GLU A 103 -0.33 7.23 5.61
N ALA A 104 -0.56 7.78 6.81
CA ALA A 104 0.34 8.78 7.38
C ALA A 104 1.77 8.23 7.58
N ALA A 105 1.89 6.96 7.99
CA ALA A 105 3.19 6.30 8.12
C ALA A 105 3.88 6.07 6.76
N ALA A 106 3.13 5.70 5.72
CA ALA A 106 3.62 5.53 4.36
C ALA A 106 4.13 6.86 3.79
N HIS A 107 3.33 7.93 3.90
CA HIS A 107 3.77 9.27 3.52
C HIS A 107 5.04 9.68 4.26
N PHE A 108 5.10 9.49 5.58
CA PHE A 108 6.29 9.81 6.36
C PHE A 108 7.52 9.02 5.91
N PHE A 109 7.36 7.72 5.65
CA PHE A 109 8.44 6.85 5.16
C PHE A 109 8.98 7.35 3.82
N TRP A 110 8.11 7.57 2.83
CA TRP A 110 8.52 8.01 1.49
C TRP A 110 9.04 9.44 1.45
N THR A 111 8.54 10.34 2.30
CA THR A 111 9.13 11.68 2.46
C THR A 111 10.56 11.61 2.98
N LEU A 112 10.85 10.77 3.98
CA LEU A 112 12.22 10.60 4.47
C LEU A 112 13.12 9.94 3.42
N TRP A 113 12.61 8.94 2.71
CA TRP A 113 13.31 8.31 1.60
C TRP A 113 13.67 9.34 0.52
N ALA A 114 12.71 10.15 0.08
CA ALA A 114 12.91 11.18 -0.94
C ALA A 114 13.92 12.23 -0.48
N LEU A 115 13.84 12.70 0.78
CA LEU A 115 14.81 13.64 1.33
C LEU A 115 16.24 13.08 1.28
N VAL A 116 16.43 11.80 1.61
CA VAL A 116 17.74 11.15 1.50
C VAL A 116 18.17 11.06 0.02
N GLN A 117 17.27 10.62 -0.87
CA GLN A 117 17.56 10.48 -2.30
C GLN A 117 17.91 11.82 -2.97
N SER A 118 17.33 12.94 -2.52
CA SER A 118 17.69 14.29 -3.01
C SER A 118 19.19 14.62 -2.88
N GLN A 119 19.90 13.94 -1.97
CA GLN A 119 21.32 14.16 -1.71
C GLN A 119 22.23 13.12 -2.37
N ILE A 120 21.72 11.92 -2.65
CA ILE A 120 22.55 10.77 -3.03
C ILE A 120 22.18 10.14 -4.38
N SER A 121 20.97 10.37 -4.88
CA SER A 121 20.50 9.79 -6.13
C SER A 121 21.17 10.46 -7.33
N THR A 122 21.43 9.67 -8.37
CA THR A 122 21.86 10.16 -9.68
C THR A 122 20.73 10.17 -10.70
N ILE A 123 19.51 9.78 -10.30
CA ILE A 123 18.33 9.75 -11.15
C ILE A 123 17.80 11.18 -11.32
N ASP A 124 17.40 11.52 -12.55
CA ASP A 124 16.74 12.79 -12.86
C ASP A 124 15.27 12.73 -12.41
N PHE A 125 15.05 13.05 -11.14
CA PHE A 125 13.75 13.08 -10.48
C PHE A 125 13.75 14.18 -9.42
N ASP A 126 12.66 14.95 -9.31
CA ASP A 126 12.55 15.97 -8.27
C ASP A 126 12.09 15.36 -6.96
N TYR A 127 13.05 15.07 -6.08
CA TYR A 127 12.80 14.45 -4.78
C TYR A 127 12.32 15.45 -3.69
N LEU A 128 12.33 16.76 -3.96
CA LEU A 128 12.01 17.80 -2.96
C LEU A 128 10.64 18.45 -3.18
N GLU A 129 10.01 18.26 -4.33
CA GLU A 129 8.63 18.65 -4.63
C GLU A 129 7.61 17.63 -4.09
#